data_AF-A0AAW9NMX2-F1
#
_entry.id   AF-A0AAW9NMX2-F1
#
_cell.length_a   1.000
_cell.length_b   1.000
_cell.length_c   1.000
_cell.angle_alpha   90.00
_cell.angle_beta   90.00
_cell.angle_gamma   90.00
#
_symmetry.space_group_name_H-M   'P 1'
#
loop_
_entity.id
_entity.type
_entity.pdbx_description
1 polymer ?
#
loop_
_entity_poly.entity_id
_entity_poly.type
_entity_poly.pdbx_seq_one_letter_code
_entity_poly.pdbx_strand_id
1 'polypeptide(L)' 'MSMYREGYEHYLEKCEQFGVEPVNFHFYLLQLSQEQLTSLTEQARTLRAGI' A
#
# COMPACT_ATOMS: atom_id res chain seq x y z
N MET A 1 -0.94 12.05 -9.94
CA MET A 1 -0.43 11.81 -8.56
C MET A 1 -1.07 10.55 -7.96
N SER A 2 -1.10 9.44 -8.71
CA SER A 2 -1.87 8.23 -8.37
C SER A 2 -1.01 6.97 -8.20
N MET A 3 0.31 7.05 -8.41
CA MET A 3 1.17 5.87 -8.56
C MET A 3 1.17 4.93 -7.34
N TYR A 4 0.99 5.45 -6.13
CA TYR A 4 1.01 4.68 -4.88
C TYR A 4 -0.37 4.53 -4.21
N ARG A 5 -1.45 4.99 -4.86
CA ARG A 5 -2.79 4.88 -4.27
C ARG A 5 -3.22 3.43 -4.13
N GLU A 6 -2.94 2.62 -5.14
CA GLU A 6 -3.21 1.17 -5.12
C GLU A 6 -2.39 0.48 -4.02
N GLY A 7 -1.12 0.87 -3.86
CA GLY A 7 -0.27 0.38 -2.76
C GLY A 7 -0.78 0.78 -1.38
N TYR A 8 -1.37 1.98 -1.24
CA TYR A 8 -1.98 2.41 0.01
C TYR A 8 -3.25 1.62 0.33
N GLU A 9 -4.12 1.37 -0.64
CA GLU A 9 -5.30 0.54 -0.45
C GLU A 9 -4.91 -0.88 -0.01
N HIS A 10 -3.88 -1.47 -0.62
CA HIS A 10 -3.36 -2.76 -0.19
C HIS A 10 -2.72 -2.72 1.21
N TYR A 11 -2.04 -1.63 1.55
CA TYR A 11 -1.53 -1.41 2.91
C TYR A 11 -2.67 -1.39 3.93
N LEU A 12 -3.82 -0.74 3.63
CA LEU A 12 -4.99 -0.74 4.51
C LEU A 12 -5.53 -2.16 4.75
N GLU A 13 -5.65 -2.97 3.69
CA GLU A 13 -6.06 -4.38 3.81
C GLU A 13 -5.12 -5.18 4.70
N LYS A 14 -3.81 -4.94 4.60
CA LYS A 14 -2.81 -5.58 5.46
C LYS A 14 -2.91 -5.12 6.90
N CYS A 15 -3.13 -3.83 7.12
CA CYS A 15 -3.36 -3.28 8.46
C CYS A 15 -4.56 -3.96 9.14
N GLU A 16 -5.67 -4.14 8.41
CA GLU A 16 -6.84 -4.86 8.90
C GLU A 16 -6.52 -6.34 9.21
N GLN A 17 -5.81 -7.04 8.32
CA GLN A 17 -5.41 -8.45 8.51
C GLN A 17 -4.56 -8.66 9.76
N PHE A 18 -3.68 -7.71 10.10
CA PHE A 18 -2.80 -7.79 11.26
C PHE A 18 -3.38 -7.10 12.51
N GLY A 19 -4.57 -6.51 12.43
CA GLY A 19 -5.20 -5.79 13.54
C GLY A 19 -4.45 -4.54 13.98
N VAL A 20 -3.77 -3.86 13.06
CA VAL A 20 -2.99 -2.64 13.33
C VAL A 20 -3.68 -1.43 12.73
N GLU A 21 -3.59 -0.28 13.40
CA GLU A 21 -4.20 0.95 12.92
C GLU A 21 -3.36 1.59 11.81
N PRO A 22 -3.94 1.90 10.63
CA PRO A 22 -3.21 2.47 9.53
C PRO A 22 -2.94 3.97 9.72
N VAL A 23 -1.84 4.45 9.17
CA VAL A 23 -1.59 5.89 9.04
C VAL A 23 -2.30 6.48 7.83
N ASN A 24 -2.50 7.80 7.81
CA ASN A 24 -3.07 8.49 6.64
C ASN A 24 -2.12 8.43 5.42
N PHE A 25 -2.65 8.65 4.23
CA PHE A 25 -1.91 8.54 2.98
C PHE A 25 -0.65 9.43 2.91
N HIS A 26 -0.69 10.61 3.52
CA HIS A 26 0.47 11.51 3.52
C HIS A 26 1.63 10.94 4.34
N PHE A 27 1.35 10.41 5.54
CA PHE A 27 2.37 9.76 6.36
C PHE A 27 2.87 8.46 5.74
N TYR A 28 2.00 7.68 5.11
CA TYR A 28 2.37 6.49 4.34
C TYR A 28 3.46 6.81 3.29
N LEU A 29 3.30 7.90 2.54
CA LEU A 29 4.29 8.33 1.54
C LEU A 29 5.62 8.82 2.13
N LEU A 30 5.59 9.39 3.34
CA LEU A 30 6.78 9.94 4.00
C LEU A 30 7.57 8.90 4.79
N GLN A 31 6.87 7.92 5.39
CA GLN A 31 7.47 6.96 6.32
C GLN A 31 8.02 5.72 5.62
N LEU A 32 7.49 5.38 4.45
CA LEU A 32 7.96 4.23 3.68
C LEU A 32 9.04 4.63 2.68
N SER A 33 10.00 3.74 2.49
CA SER A 33 10.99 3.91 1.43
C SER A 33 10.34 3.78 0.05
N GLN A 34 11.00 4.33 -0.97
CA GLN A 34 10.51 4.24 -2.35
C GLN A 34 10.37 2.78 -2.82
N GLU A 35 11.24 1.88 -2.35
CA GLU A 35 11.16 0.44 -2.61
C GLU A 35 9.93 -0.18 -1.95
N GLN A 36 9.62 0.17 -0.70
CA GLN A 36 8.42 -0.32 0.01
C GLN A 36 7.14 0.16 -0.68
N LEU A 37 7.08 1.44 -1.07
CA LEU A 37 5.94 2.00 -1.80
C LEU A 37 5.72 1.30 -3.16
N THR A 38 6.81 1.03 -3.87
CA THR A 38 6.78 0.32 -5.14
C THR A 38 6.31 -1.12 -4.97
N SER A 39 6.91 -1.85 -4.02
CA SER A 39 6.56 -3.25 -3.75
C SER A 39 5.09 -3.42 -3.35
N LEU A 40 4.56 -2.57 -2.46
CA LEU A 40 3.15 -2.61 -2.08
C LEU A 40 2.23 -2.34 -3.26
N THR A 41 2.61 -1.41 -4.13
CA THR A 41 1.84 -1.09 -5.35
C THR A 41 1.87 -2.25 -6.35
N GLU A 42 3.01 -2.90 -6.56
CA GLU A 42 3.11 -4.06 -7.44
C GLU A 42 2.32 -5.25 -6.91
N GLN A 43 2.36 -5.50 -5.60
CA GLN A 43 1.53 -6.51 -4.95
C GLN A 43 0.04 -6.22 -5.16
N ALA A 44 -0.38 -4.97 -4.94
CA ALA A 44 -1.76 -4.54 -5.16
C ALA A 44 -2.21 -4.80 -6.60
N ARG A 45 -1.37 -4.45 -7.58
CA ARG A 45 -1.65 -4.66 -9.01
C ARG A 45 -1.72 -6.14 -9.37
N THR A 46 -0.82 -6.96 -8.83
CA THR A 46 -0.80 -8.40 -9.07
C THR A 46 -2.06 -9.07 -8.55
N LEU A 47 -2.47 -8.74 -7.31
CA LEU A 47 -3.73 -9.23 -6.71
C LEU A 47 -4.96 -8.83 -7.54
N ARG A 48 -4.99 -7.60 -8.06
CA ARG A 48 -6.11 -7.09 -8.87
C ARG A 48 -6.12 -7.63 -10.29
N ALA A 49 -4.97 -8.02 -10.82
CA ALA A 49 -4.85 -8.60 -12.15
C ALA A 49 -5.36 -10.04 -12.26
N GLY A 50 -5.62 -10.72 -11.13
CA GLY A 50 -6.30 -12.01 -11.09
C GLY A 50 -5.61 -13.11 -11.92
N ILE A 51 -4.29 -13.22 -11.83
CA ILE A 51 -3.52 -14.37 -12.31
C ILE A 51 -3.39 -15.40 -11.17
#